data_AF-A0A926SPQ3-F1
#
_entry.id   AF-A0A926SPQ3-F1
#
_cell.length_a   1.000
_cell.length_b   1.000
_cell.length_c   1.000
_cell.angle_alpha   90.00
_cell.angle_beta   90.00
_cell.angle_gamma   90.00
#
_symmetry.space_group_name_H-M   'P 1'
#
loop_
_entity.id
_entity.type
_entity.pdbx_description
1 polymer ?
#
loop_
_entity_poly.entity_id
_entity_poly.type
_entity_poly.pdbx_seq_one_letter_code
_entity_poly.pdbx_strand_id
1 'polypeptide(L)'
;MSTQPTEVIKEFLANTATEKVEAAARRLVAEDATYISLNFDNPELKQILPWTGTSKSPQAFIDTFSRVAKWWTHEDFAVTALFGEGENVAVFGRFTYRSVSLSKAVTSPFSIHAKVRNGKIVYFQFMEDTFATARTFSQKGTWTHQNCSEPAGVRGVIAAYDA
;
A
#
# COMPACT_ATOMS: atom_id res chain seq x y z
N MET A 1 -17.47 -13.97 22.91
CA MET A 1 -16.03 -14.21 22.64
C MET A 1 -15.52 -13.03 21.82
N SER A 2 -14.37 -12.45 22.16
CA SER A 2 -13.75 -11.40 21.35
C SER A 2 -13.15 -12.03 20.08
N THR A 3 -13.42 -11.46 18.91
CA THR A 3 -12.82 -11.92 17.65
C THR A 3 -11.30 -11.72 17.71
N GLN A 4 -10.53 -12.73 17.29
CA GLN A 4 -9.07 -12.60 17.26
C GLN A 4 -8.66 -11.48 16.28
N PRO A 5 -7.71 -10.60 16.64
CA PRO A 5 -7.21 -9.55 15.76
C PRO A 5 -6.81 -10.01 14.36
N THR A 6 -6.16 -11.16 14.28
CA THR A 6 -5.74 -11.80 13.01
C THR A 6 -6.92 -12.10 12.10
N GLU A 7 -8.04 -12.57 12.65
CA GLU A 7 -9.26 -12.85 11.87
C GLU A 7 -9.92 -11.57 11.37
N VAL A 8 -9.92 -10.49 12.16
CA VAL A 8 -10.43 -9.18 11.72
C VAL A 8 -9.62 -8.65 10.53
N ILE A 9 -8.28 -8.74 10.59
CA ILE A 9 -7.41 -8.29 9.49
C ILE A 9 -7.56 -9.18 8.27
N LYS A 10 -7.61 -10.51 8.44
CA LYS A 10 -7.83 -11.46 7.35
C LYS A 10 -9.17 -11.20 6.65
N GLU A 11 -10.22 -10.94 7.41
CA GLU A 11 -11.53 -10.60 6.87
C GLU A 11 -11.51 -9.29 6.09
N PHE A 12 -10.86 -8.25 6.64
CA PHE A 12 -10.73 -6.97 5.94
C PHE A 12 -9.98 -7.13 4.61
N LEU A 13 -8.83 -7.84 4.61
CA LEU A 13 -8.03 -8.08 3.41
C LEU A 13 -8.77 -8.89 2.33
N ALA A 14 -9.68 -9.78 2.72
CA ALA A 14 -10.53 -10.51 1.78
C ALA A 14 -11.62 -9.65 1.10
N ASN A 15 -11.81 -8.40 1.56
CA ASN A 15 -12.89 -7.50 1.13
C ASN A 15 -12.39 -6.11 0.73
N THR A 16 -11.17 -5.99 0.21
CA THR A 16 -10.56 -4.72 -0.22
C THR A 16 -10.93 -4.28 -1.65
N ALA A 17 -11.63 -5.12 -2.41
CA ALA A 17 -12.12 -4.76 -3.74
C ALA A 17 -13.08 -3.56 -3.69
N THR A 18 -13.11 -2.72 -4.72
CA THR A 18 -13.84 -1.45 -4.76
C THR A 18 -15.31 -1.59 -4.36
N GLU A 19 -15.98 -2.67 -4.77
CA GLU A 19 -17.39 -2.94 -4.48
C GLU A 19 -17.65 -3.50 -3.07
N LYS A 20 -16.60 -3.92 -2.34
CA LYS A 20 -16.69 -4.54 -1.01
C LYS A 20 -16.09 -3.69 0.11
N VAL A 21 -15.09 -2.87 -0.21
CA VAL A 21 -14.28 -2.16 0.78
C VAL A 21 -15.09 -1.19 1.63
N GLU A 22 -16.14 -0.58 1.06
CA GLU A 22 -17.02 0.30 1.82
C GLU A 22 -17.74 -0.46 2.95
N ALA A 23 -18.41 -1.57 2.63
CA ALA A 23 -19.11 -2.38 3.62
C ALA A 23 -18.14 -2.95 4.68
N ALA A 24 -16.96 -3.40 4.23
CA ALA A 24 -15.93 -3.90 5.12
C ALA A 24 -15.38 -2.80 6.05
N ALA A 25 -15.05 -1.62 5.53
CA ALA A 25 -14.51 -0.52 6.32
C ALA A 25 -15.51 -0.02 7.37
N ARG A 26 -16.78 0.19 6.98
CA ARG A 26 -17.84 0.61 7.93
C ARG A 26 -18.01 -0.40 9.07
N ARG A 27 -17.86 -1.70 8.79
CA ARG A 27 -18.03 -2.76 9.79
C ARG A 27 -16.79 -3.05 10.61
N LEU A 28 -15.59 -2.96 10.04
CA LEU A 28 -14.36 -3.46 10.66
C LEU A 28 -13.40 -2.35 11.11
N VAL A 29 -13.58 -1.10 10.69
CA VAL A 29 -12.67 0.00 11.03
C VAL A 29 -13.31 0.90 12.10
N ALA A 30 -12.52 1.33 13.07
CA ALA A 30 -12.94 2.29 14.09
C ALA A 30 -13.06 3.71 13.51
N GLU A 31 -13.93 4.55 14.07
CA GLU A 31 -14.16 5.91 13.58
C GLU A 31 -12.91 6.79 13.64
N ASP A 32 -12.05 6.57 14.64
CA ASP A 32 -10.79 7.29 14.87
C ASP A 32 -9.57 6.55 14.32
N ALA A 33 -9.77 5.48 13.55
CA ALA A 33 -8.68 4.65 13.05
C ALA A 33 -7.66 5.46 12.24
N THR A 34 -6.39 5.15 12.42
CA THR A 34 -5.29 5.75 11.66
C THR A 34 -4.86 4.83 10.53
N TYR A 35 -4.76 5.39 9.33
CA TYR A 35 -4.29 4.71 8.13
C TYR A 35 -3.04 5.40 7.60
N ILE A 36 -1.96 4.62 7.41
CA ILE A 36 -0.68 5.10 6.89
C ILE A 36 -0.38 4.33 5.62
N SER A 37 -0.25 5.06 4.52
CA SER A 37 0.06 4.50 3.21
C SER A 37 1.45 4.95 2.77
N LEU A 38 2.40 4.00 2.77
CA LEU A 38 3.77 4.09 2.24
C LEU A 38 4.71 5.07 2.95
N ASN A 39 4.20 6.16 3.51
CA ASN A 39 4.94 7.17 4.25
C ASN A 39 4.03 7.88 5.27
N PHE A 40 4.63 8.63 6.19
CA PHE A 40 3.87 9.47 7.12
C PHE A 40 3.39 10.77 6.46
N ASP A 41 4.31 11.47 5.79
CA ASP A 41 4.06 12.64 4.95
C ASP A 41 5.19 12.77 3.92
N ASN A 42 4.84 12.86 2.64
CA ASN A 42 5.77 13.08 1.55
C ASN A 42 5.03 13.78 0.39
N PRO A 43 5.10 15.13 0.32
CA PRO A 43 4.40 15.90 -0.70
C PRO A 43 4.82 15.58 -2.13
N GLU A 44 6.07 15.21 -2.37
CA GLU A 44 6.57 14.84 -3.71
C GLU A 44 5.99 13.52 -4.16
N LEU A 45 6.06 12.50 -3.31
CA LEU A 45 5.48 11.19 -3.61
C LEU A 45 3.96 11.28 -3.78
N LYS A 46 3.28 12.14 -3.03
CA LYS A 46 1.83 12.34 -3.15
C LYS A 46 1.40 12.91 -4.51
N GLN A 47 2.28 13.59 -5.24
CA GLN A 47 2.01 14.01 -6.62
C GLN A 47 1.99 12.83 -7.59
N ILE A 48 2.72 11.76 -7.28
CA ILE A 48 2.81 10.54 -8.11
C ILE A 48 1.75 9.52 -7.66
N LEU A 49 1.61 9.33 -6.35
CA LEU A 49 0.72 8.37 -5.68
C LEU A 49 -0.20 9.14 -4.70
N PRO A 50 -1.38 9.64 -5.16
CA PRO A 50 -2.23 10.56 -4.37
C PRO A 50 -2.87 10.00 -3.10
N TRP A 51 -2.74 8.69 -2.85
CA TRP A 51 -3.27 8.02 -1.65
C TRP A 51 -2.24 7.91 -0.52
N THR A 52 -0.99 8.34 -0.73
CA THR A 52 0.06 8.21 0.27
C THR A 52 -0.05 9.21 1.42
N GLY A 53 0.59 8.87 2.53
CA GLY A 53 0.63 9.66 3.76
C GLY A 53 -0.25 9.09 4.88
N THR A 54 -0.40 9.89 5.93
CA THR A 54 -1.23 9.57 7.10
C THR A 54 -2.63 10.16 6.95
N SER A 55 -3.63 9.37 7.29
CA SER A 55 -5.04 9.76 7.26
C SER A 55 -5.79 9.11 8.42
N LYS A 56 -6.98 9.61 8.71
CA LYS A 56 -7.84 9.09 9.78
C LYS A 56 -9.23 8.81 9.23
N SER A 57 -9.97 7.97 9.96
CA SER A 57 -11.34 7.52 9.70
C SER A 57 -11.46 6.31 8.77
N PRO A 58 -12.61 5.59 8.83
CA PRO A 58 -12.93 4.52 7.88
C PRO A 58 -12.94 4.99 6.42
N GLN A 59 -13.27 6.26 6.16
CA GLN A 59 -13.29 6.81 4.80
C GLN A 59 -11.90 6.78 4.17
N ALA A 60 -10.83 6.93 4.95
CA ALA A 60 -9.46 6.87 4.45
C ALA A 60 -9.10 5.50 3.84
N PHE A 61 -9.61 4.41 4.43
CA PHE A 61 -9.43 3.07 3.89
C PHE A 61 -10.17 2.94 2.56
N ILE A 62 -11.45 3.33 2.52
CA ILE A 62 -12.30 3.29 1.33
C ILE A 62 -11.66 4.07 0.18
N ASP A 63 -11.28 5.33 0.46
CA ASP A 63 -10.68 6.23 -0.52
C ASP A 63 -9.36 5.67 -1.05
N THR A 64 -8.52 5.09 -0.21
CA THR A 64 -7.23 4.54 -0.63
C THR A 64 -7.43 3.38 -1.60
N PHE A 65 -8.18 2.35 -1.22
CA PHE A 65 -8.40 1.18 -2.07
C PHE A 65 -9.13 1.57 -3.37
N SER A 66 -10.12 2.45 -3.29
CA SER A 66 -10.86 2.93 -4.46
C SER A 66 -9.99 3.77 -5.41
N ARG A 67 -9.06 4.57 -4.89
CA ARG A 67 -8.11 5.34 -5.71
C ARG A 67 -7.08 4.42 -6.35
N VAL A 68 -6.50 3.51 -5.58
CA VAL A 68 -5.53 2.53 -6.08
C VAL A 68 -6.12 1.74 -7.26
N ALA A 69 -7.36 1.26 -7.15
CA ALA A 69 -8.05 0.55 -8.23
C ALA A 69 -8.30 1.37 -9.50
N LYS A 70 -8.25 2.71 -9.45
CA LYS A 70 -8.35 3.57 -10.64
C LYS A 70 -7.04 3.62 -11.44
N TRP A 71 -5.90 3.48 -10.75
CA TRP A 71 -4.58 3.65 -11.34
C TRP A 71 -3.87 2.32 -11.63
N TRP A 72 -4.24 1.26 -10.90
CA TRP A 72 -3.69 -0.09 -11.07
C TRP A 72 -4.78 -1.15 -11.20
N THR A 73 -4.54 -2.07 -12.14
CA THR A 73 -5.20 -3.38 -12.16
C THR A 73 -4.45 -4.31 -11.20
N HIS A 74 -5.20 -5.00 -10.35
CA HIS A 74 -4.66 -5.98 -9.41
C HIS A 74 -4.60 -7.34 -10.11
N GLU A 75 -3.41 -7.86 -10.39
CA GLU A 75 -3.23 -9.13 -11.10
C GLU A 75 -3.03 -10.31 -10.15
N ASP A 76 -2.30 -10.09 -9.05
CA ASP A 76 -2.06 -11.09 -8.01
C ASP A 76 -1.95 -10.44 -6.63
N PHE A 77 -2.39 -11.14 -5.60
CA PHE A 77 -2.22 -10.75 -4.20
C PHE A 77 -2.13 -12.00 -3.33
N ALA A 78 -0.99 -12.18 -2.66
CA ALA A 78 -0.73 -13.35 -1.84
C ALA A 78 -0.16 -12.97 -0.48
N VAL A 79 -0.86 -13.36 0.58
CA VAL A 79 -0.37 -13.31 1.97
C VAL A 79 0.50 -14.54 2.21
N THR A 80 1.76 -14.34 2.58
CA THR A 80 2.71 -15.43 2.87
C THR A 80 2.88 -15.66 4.37
N ALA A 81 2.64 -14.65 5.20
CA ALA A 81 2.63 -14.79 6.65
C ALA A 81 1.62 -13.83 7.27
N LEU A 82 0.89 -14.31 8.28
CA LEU A 82 -0.04 -13.52 9.08
C LEU A 82 0.01 -14.05 10.52
N PHE A 83 0.35 -13.18 11.46
CA PHE A 83 0.40 -13.51 12.88
C PHE A 83 0.09 -12.28 13.72
N GLY A 84 -0.22 -12.47 14.99
CA GLY A 84 -0.54 -11.38 15.90
C GLY A 84 -0.29 -11.73 17.35
N GLU A 85 -0.11 -10.69 18.16
CA GLU A 85 0.09 -10.75 19.60
C GLU A 85 -0.60 -9.56 20.27
N GLY A 86 -1.45 -9.83 21.26
CA GLY A 86 -2.26 -8.80 21.90
C GLY A 86 -3.14 -8.09 20.88
N GLU A 87 -2.99 -6.77 20.74
CA GLU A 87 -3.70 -5.97 19.73
C GLU A 87 -3.01 -5.94 18.37
N ASN A 88 -1.73 -6.34 18.27
CA ASN A 88 -0.91 -6.15 17.07
C ASN A 88 -1.08 -7.32 16.09
N VAL A 89 -1.12 -6.99 14.81
CA VAL A 89 -1.12 -7.95 13.70
C VAL A 89 -0.06 -7.54 12.70
N ALA A 90 0.73 -8.50 12.26
CA ALA A 90 1.68 -8.35 11.17
C ALA A 90 1.24 -9.21 9.98
N VAL A 91 1.29 -8.65 8.78
CA VAL A 91 1.01 -9.36 7.54
C VAL A 91 2.16 -9.12 6.57
N PHE A 92 2.59 -10.18 5.90
CA PHE A 92 3.62 -10.13 4.88
C PHE A 92 3.13 -10.86 3.63
N GLY A 93 3.56 -10.40 2.48
CA GLY A 93 3.16 -11.01 1.23
C GLY A 93 3.78 -10.33 0.02
N ARG A 94 3.14 -10.57 -1.12
CA ARG A 94 3.46 -9.91 -2.39
C ARG A 94 2.17 -9.57 -3.12
N PHE A 95 2.26 -8.58 -4.00
CA PHE A 95 1.22 -8.30 -4.98
C PHE A 95 1.85 -8.07 -6.36
N THR A 96 1.03 -8.19 -7.40
CA THR A 96 1.38 -7.75 -8.76
C THR A 96 0.36 -6.72 -9.22
N TYR A 97 0.84 -5.53 -9.55
CA TYR A 97 0.02 -4.44 -10.11
C TYR A 97 0.45 -4.11 -11.52
N ARG A 98 -0.52 -3.75 -12.36
CA ARG A 98 -0.29 -3.18 -13.69
C ARG A 98 -0.87 -1.78 -13.79
N SER A 99 -0.07 -0.79 -14.20
CA SER A 99 -0.55 0.57 -14.39
C SER A 99 -1.55 0.64 -15.55
N VAL A 100 -2.70 1.26 -15.30
CA VAL A 100 -3.77 1.35 -16.30
C VAL A 100 -3.33 2.20 -17.49
N SER A 101 -2.62 3.31 -17.24
CA SER A 101 -2.22 4.26 -18.27
C SER A 101 -1.07 3.78 -19.16
N LEU A 102 -0.12 3.01 -18.61
CA LEU A 102 1.12 2.62 -19.32
C LEU A 102 1.29 1.10 -19.48
N SER A 103 0.37 0.30 -18.95
CA SER A 103 0.40 -1.17 -18.99
C SER A 103 1.69 -1.79 -18.41
N LYS A 104 2.42 -1.04 -17.56
CA LYS A 104 3.65 -1.52 -16.91
C LYS A 104 3.29 -2.32 -15.66
N ALA A 105 3.80 -3.54 -15.56
CA ALA A 105 3.58 -4.41 -14.40
C ALA A 105 4.76 -4.38 -13.43
N VAL A 106 4.46 -4.57 -12.15
CA VAL A 106 5.45 -4.69 -11.07
C VAL A 106 4.95 -5.70 -10.04
N THR A 107 5.85 -6.56 -9.59
CA THR A 107 5.64 -7.42 -8.42
C THR A 107 6.42 -6.82 -7.25
N SER A 108 5.74 -6.52 -6.16
CA SER A 108 6.32 -5.85 -5.00
C SER A 108 6.01 -6.65 -3.72
N PRO A 109 6.99 -6.82 -2.81
CA PRO A 109 6.70 -7.31 -1.48
C PRO A 109 5.91 -6.25 -0.71
N PHE A 110 5.03 -6.68 0.18
CA PHE A 110 4.37 -5.77 1.11
C PHE A 110 4.47 -6.25 2.55
N SER A 111 4.38 -5.29 3.47
CA SER A 111 4.15 -5.53 4.88
C SER A 111 3.01 -4.65 5.40
N ILE A 112 2.25 -5.20 6.34
CA ILE A 112 1.23 -4.48 7.08
C ILE A 112 1.50 -4.62 8.56
N HIS A 113 1.53 -3.48 9.26
CA HIS A 113 1.36 -3.44 10.70
C HIS A 113 -0.02 -2.89 11.02
N ALA A 114 -0.86 -3.70 11.66
CA ALA A 114 -2.20 -3.30 12.07
C ALA A 114 -2.41 -3.49 13.57
N LYS A 115 -3.39 -2.76 14.12
CA LYS A 115 -3.87 -2.95 15.48
C LYS A 115 -5.38 -3.09 15.50
N VAL A 116 -5.87 -4.03 16.30
CA VAL A 116 -7.30 -4.30 16.47
C VAL A 116 -7.67 -4.19 17.95
N ARG A 117 -8.71 -3.40 18.24
CA ARG A 117 -9.31 -3.27 19.58
C ARG A 117 -10.81 -3.42 19.48
N ASN A 118 -11.41 -4.18 20.38
CA ASN A 118 -12.87 -4.41 20.42
C ASN A 118 -13.45 -4.87 19.06
N GLY A 119 -12.70 -5.71 18.33
CA GLY A 119 -13.10 -6.20 17.01
C GLY A 119 -13.01 -5.18 15.87
N LYS A 120 -12.40 -4.01 16.10
CA LYS A 120 -12.23 -2.94 15.12
C LYS A 120 -10.76 -2.61 14.89
N ILE A 121 -10.40 -2.36 13.63
CA ILE A 121 -9.09 -1.85 13.22
C ILE A 121 -8.97 -0.40 13.70
N VAL A 122 -7.97 -0.12 14.53
CA VAL A 122 -7.67 1.22 15.05
C VAL A 122 -6.39 1.82 14.44
N TYR A 123 -5.54 0.97 13.87
CA TYR A 123 -4.31 1.37 13.18
C TYR A 123 -4.02 0.41 12.03
N PHE A 124 -3.58 0.94 10.90
CA PHE A 124 -3.19 0.17 9.73
C PHE A 124 -2.11 0.91 8.95
N GLN A 125 -0.91 0.34 8.89
CA GLN A 125 0.21 0.84 8.10
C GLN A 125 0.52 -0.15 7.00
N PHE A 126 0.47 0.30 5.75
CA PHE A 126 0.82 -0.48 4.57
C PHE A 126 2.13 0.04 3.98
N MET A 127 3.11 -0.86 3.80
CA MET A 127 4.42 -0.55 3.24
C MET A 127 4.74 -1.52 2.10
N GLU A 128 5.36 -1.04 1.03
CA GLU A 128 5.82 -1.83 -0.12
C GLU A 128 7.00 -1.13 -0.81
N ASP A 129 7.54 -1.72 -1.89
CA ASP A 129 8.57 -1.10 -2.72
C ASP A 129 8.01 0.06 -3.58
N THR A 130 7.85 1.22 -2.92
CA THR A 130 7.29 2.43 -3.54
C THR A 130 8.13 2.95 -4.70
N PHE A 131 9.43 2.65 -4.72
CA PHE A 131 10.29 3.02 -5.83
C PHE A 131 9.92 2.22 -7.09
N ALA A 132 9.69 0.92 -6.95
CA ALA A 132 9.26 0.07 -8.06
C ALA A 132 7.84 0.39 -8.53
N THR A 133 6.89 0.63 -7.62
CA THR A 133 5.50 0.95 -8.00
C THR A 133 5.37 2.33 -8.64
N ALA A 134 6.03 3.36 -8.11
CA ALA A 134 6.04 4.70 -8.71
C ALA A 134 6.59 4.70 -10.16
N ARG A 135 7.58 3.83 -10.45
CA ARG A 135 8.14 3.69 -11.80
C ARG A 135 7.17 3.16 -12.85
N THR A 136 6.07 2.52 -12.44
CA THR A 136 5.01 2.12 -13.38
C THR A 136 4.28 3.31 -14.01
N PHE A 137 4.47 4.52 -13.48
CA PHE A 137 3.98 5.79 -14.02
C PHE A 137 5.05 6.62 -14.76
N SER A 138 6.30 6.16 -14.82
CA SER A 138 7.34 6.85 -15.57
C SER A 138 7.10 6.69 -17.07
N GLN A 139 6.87 7.80 -17.79
CA GLN A 139 6.63 7.80 -19.24
C GLN A 139 7.92 8.05 -20.02
N LYS A 140 8.47 9.27 -19.90
CA LYS A 140 9.63 9.78 -20.64
C LYS A 140 10.46 10.70 -19.74
N GLY A 141 11.73 10.86 -20.09
CA GLY A 141 12.67 11.72 -19.37
C GLY A 141 13.66 10.94 -18.49
N THR A 142 14.50 11.69 -17.80
CA THR A 142 15.65 11.14 -17.10
C THR A 142 15.56 11.46 -15.61
N TRP A 143 15.54 10.43 -14.77
CA TRP A 143 15.70 10.57 -13.33
C TRP A 143 17.15 10.33 -12.99
N THR A 144 17.85 11.38 -12.58
CA THR A 144 19.26 11.27 -12.19
C THR A 144 19.30 10.97 -10.70
N HIS A 145 19.80 9.79 -10.35
CA HIS A 145 20.08 9.42 -8.97
C HIS A 145 21.59 9.38 -8.77
N GLN A 146 22.05 9.87 -7.62
CA GLN A 146 23.42 9.59 -7.20
C GLN A 146 23.48 8.12 -6.77
N ASN A 147 24.32 7.32 -7.44
CA ASN A 147 24.57 5.96 -7.01
C ASN A 147 25.32 5.97 -5.69
N CYS A 148 24.91 5.12 -4.74
CA CYS A 148 25.59 4.94 -3.46
C CYS A 148 26.82 4.02 -3.52
N SER A 149 27.42 3.84 -4.71
CA SER A 149 28.66 3.06 -4.86
C SER A 149 29.87 3.85 -4.38
N GLU A 150 30.62 3.34 -3.40
CA GLU A 150 31.93 3.91 -3.03
C GLU A 150 33.08 3.34 -3.90
N PRO A 151 34.12 4.14 -4.27
CA PRO A 151 34.21 5.59 -4.21
C PRO A 151 33.76 6.28 -5.52
N ALA A 152 33.19 7.47 -5.32
CA ALA A 152 32.75 8.53 -6.22
C ALA A 152 33.15 8.42 -7.71
N GLY A 153 32.16 8.32 -8.60
CA GLY A 153 32.38 8.67 -10.01
C GLY A 153 31.22 8.41 -10.96
N VAL A 154 30.36 7.42 -10.69
CA VAL A 154 29.32 7.04 -11.66
C VAL A 154 27.97 7.59 -11.22
N ARG A 155 27.54 8.71 -11.81
CA ARG A 155 26.13 9.12 -11.77
C ARG A 155 25.31 8.06 -12.52
N GLY A 156 24.46 7.34 -11.79
CA GLY A 156 23.52 6.42 -12.39
C GLY A 156 22.40 7.20 -13.05
N VAL A 157 22.37 7.17 -14.38
CA VAL A 157 21.20 7.61 -15.11
C VAL A 157 20.25 6.42 -15.18
N ILE A 158 19.14 6.48 -14.44
CA ILE A 158 18.07 5.51 -14.63
C ILE A 158 17.09 6.14 -15.60
N ALA A 159 17.30 5.88 -16.89
CA ALA A 159 16.39 6.32 -17.92
C ALA A 159 15.07 5.55 -17.81
N ALA A 160 13.95 6.26 -17.88
CA ALA A 160 12.70 5.63 -18.29
C ALA A 160 12.86 5.36 -19.79
N TYR A 161 13.31 4.16 -20.15
CA TYR A 161 13.35 3.76 -21.55
C TYR A 161 11.92 3.74 -22.09
N ASP A 162 11.75 4.22 -23.32
CA ASP A 162 10.48 4.15 -24.05
C ASP A 162 9.97 2.70 -23.99
N ALA A 163 8.70 2.56 -23.60
CA ALA A 163 7.99 1.29 -23.59
C ALA A 163 7.69 0.82 -25.02
#